data_AF-A0A4R2K6Z3-F1
#
_entry.id   AF-A0A4R2K6Z3-F1
#
_cell.length_a   1.000
_cell.length_b   1.000
_cell.length_c   1.000
_cell.angle_alpha   90.00
_cell.angle_beta   90.00
_cell.angle_gamma   90.00
#
_symmetry.space_group_name_H-M   'P 1'
#
loop_
_entity.id
_entity.type
_entity.pdbx_description
1 polymer ?
#
loop_
_entity_poly.entity_id
_entity_poly.type
_entity_poly.pdbx_seq_one_letter_code
_entity_poly.pdbx_strand_id
1 'polypeptide(L)'
;MCEAVAASPNCQRLLAGGRHMLFGVSLFNSFFSAVRLAELAAWALVRFDSVHFLVADRPSAHTLMALGYPAERARAKVDQESRLARNRVRRALVDAGAADPDSLLLGWDDLERNPGYTRLRGLVRTAFDDDPRFRASCLAVSRDYLRHRGETPTEQQVITASEYFLNELPIGMDTPSILGVAESLCAYHRVLAFADVLRTAPGWLAPSANQGYLMVRTNG
;
A
#
# COMPACT_ATOMS: atom_id res chain seq x y z
N MET A 1 19.88 10.92 1.08
CA MET A 1 20.19 9.46 0.95
C MET A 1 19.03 8.68 1.56
N CYS A 2 18.51 7.67 0.86
CA CYS A 2 17.41 6.83 1.36
C CYS A 2 17.95 5.57 2.03
N GLU A 3 17.40 5.22 3.18
CA GLU A 3 17.66 3.98 3.90
C GLU A 3 16.46 3.04 3.72
N ALA A 4 16.73 1.76 3.44
CA ALA A 4 15.72 0.72 3.35
C ALA A 4 16.03 -0.41 4.33
N VAL A 5 15.09 -0.68 5.24
CA VAL A 5 15.21 -1.72 6.27
C VAL A 5 14.29 -2.87 5.90
N ALA A 6 14.89 -4.04 5.65
CA ALA A 6 14.18 -5.24 5.28
C ALA A 6 13.55 -5.95 6.49
N ALA A 7 12.29 -6.37 6.35
CA ALA A 7 11.53 -6.98 7.44
C ALA A 7 11.92 -8.45 7.74
N SER A 8 12.62 -9.13 6.83
CA SER A 8 13.01 -10.53 6.98
C SER A 8 14.21 -10.89 6.10
N PRO A 9 14.87 -12.06 6.29
CA PRO A 9 15.91 -12.54 5.40
C PRO A 9 15.46 -12.67 3.93
N ASN A 10 14.21 -13.06 3.68
CA ASN A 10 13.67 -13.07 2.31
C ASN A 10 13.61 -11.65 1.74
N CYS A 11 13.15 -10.66 2.52
CA CYS A 11 13.13 -9.27 2.07
C CYS A 11 14.54 -8.73 1.81
N GLN A 12 15.56 -9.18 2.56
CA GLN A 12 16.96 -8.81 2.30
C GLN A 12 17.45 -9.39 0.97
N ARG A 13 17.13 -10.66 0.69
CA ARG A 13 17.45 -11.28 -0.62
C ARG A 13 16.83 -10.51 -1.78
N LEU A 14 15.53 -10.19 -1.67
CA LEU A 14 14.80 -9.41 -2.66
C LEU A 14 15.39 -7.99 -2.83
N LEU A 15 15.74 -7.34 -1.71
CA LEU A 15 16.38 -6.02 -1.72
C LEU A 15 17.77 -6.05 -2.37
N ALA A 16 18.55 -7.11 -2.16
CA ALA A 16 19.83 -7.30 -2.82
C ALA A 16 19.65 -7.45 -4.34
N GLY A 17 18.65 -8.25 -4.76
CA GLY A 17 18.30 -8.51 -6.15
C GLY A 17 17.88 -7.26 -6.94
N GLY A 18 17.16 -6.33 -6.31
CA GLY A 18 16.89 -5.02 -6.90
C GLY A 18 15.98 -5.06 -8.13
N ARG A 19 15.07 -6.03 -8.25
CA ARG A 19 14.23 -6.17 -9.45
C ARG A 19 13.12 -5.15 -9.53
N HIS A 20 12.24 -5.14 -8.54
CA HIS A 20 11.08 -4.25 -8.56
C HIS A 20 10.75 -3.68 -7.18
N MET A 21 10.36 -2.40 -7.16
CA MET A 21 9.89 -1.71 -5.96
C MET A 21 8.50 -1.10 -6.20
N LEU A 22 7.58 -1.31 -5.26
CA LEU A 22 6.30 -0.62 -5.20
C LEU A 22 6.24 0.28 -3.97
N PHE A 23 6.02 1.58 -4.17
CA PHE A 23 5.76 2.51 -3.08
C PHE A 23 4.25 2.71 -2.89
N GLY A 24 3.75 2.43 -1.68
CA GLY A 24 2.41 2.85 -1.29
C GLY A 24 2.42 4.33 -0.88
N VAL A 25 1.67 5.17 -1.58
CA VAL A 25 1.54 6.61 -1.30
C VAL A 25 0.17 6.86 -0.68
N SER A 26 0.13 6.95 0.65
CA SER A 26 -1.13 7.19 1.37
C SER A 26 -1.55 8.66 1.29
N LEU A 27 -2.83 8.91 1.06
CA LEU A 27 -3.39 10.26 1.16
C LEU A 27 -3.36 10.80 2.59
N PHE A 28 -3.40 12.13 2.73
CA PHE A 28 -3.41 12.83 4.03
C PHE A 28 -2.21 12.55 4.95
N ASN A 29 -1.11 12.05 4.38
CA ASN A 29 0.12 11.76 5.11
C ASN A 29 1.22 12.76 4.71
N SER A 30 1.65 13.56 5.69
CA SER A 30 2.66 14.59 5.50
C SER A 30 4.05 14.04 5.14
N PHE A 31 4.30 12.74 5.36
CA PHE A 31 5.53 12.09 4.92
C PHE A 31 5.70 12.19 3.39
N PHE A 32 4.63 12.07 2.62
CA PHE A 32 4.66 12.14 1.14
C PHE A 32 4.62 13.59 0.63
N SER A 33 5.56 14.40 1.14
CA SER A 33 5.83 15.74 0.61
C SER A 33 6.51 15.64 -0.76
N ALA A 34 6.51 16.74 -1.52
CA ALA A 34 7.18 16.79 -2.82
C ALA A 34 8.68 16.45 -2.71
N VAL A 35 9.37 16.97 -1.68
CA VAL A 35 10.79 16.69 -1.43
C VAL A 35 11.01 15.20 -1.17
N ARG A 36 10.22 14.57 -0.29
CA ARG A 36 10.39 13.15 0.02
C ARG A 36 10.08 12.25 -1.18
N LEU A 37 9.05 12.58 -1.96
CA LEU A 37 8.75 11.83 -3.18
C LEU A 37 9.88 11.93 -4.20
N ALA A 38 10.50 13.10 -4.37
CA ALA A 38 11.65 13.28 -5.26
C ALA A 38 12.85 12.44 -4.80
N GLU A 39 13.15 12.43 -3.49
CA GLU A 39 14.23 11.61 -2.93
C GLU A 39 13.98 10.10 -3.13
N LEU A 40 12.75 9.64 -2.90
CA LEU A 40 12.36 8.25 -3.10
C LEU A 40 12.45 7.85 -4.58
N ALA A 41 11.93 8.68 -5.49
CA ALA A 41 11.97 8.44 -6.92
C ALA A 41 13.42 8.38 -7.44
N ALA A 42 14.24 9.38 -7.11
CA ALA A 42 15.64 9.43 -7.53
C ALA A 42 16.45 8.23 -7.01
N TRP A 43 16.23 7.83 -5.75
CA TRP A 43 16.88 6.64 -5.21
C TRP A 43 16.42 5.35 -5.89
N ALA A 44 15.11 5.18 -6.06
CA ALA A 44 14.55 3.93 -6.54
C ALA A 44 14.85 3.67 -8.02
N LEU A 45 14.77 4.71 -8.87
CA LEU A 45 15.09 4.60 -10.30
C LEU A 45 16.55 4.23 -10.57
N VAL A 46 17.46 4.53 -9.63
CA VAL A 46 18.86 4.10 -9.71
C VAL A 46 19.06 2.68 -9.16
N ARG A 47 18.30 2.31 -8.13
CA ARG A 47 18.53 1.06 -7.38
C ARG A 47 17.82 -0.16 -7.97
N PHE A 48 16.69 0.03 -8.67
CA PHE A 48 15.81 -1.05 -9.11
C PHE A 48 15.61 -1.07 -10.62
N ASP A 49 15.48 -2.26 -11.20
CA ASP A 49 15.21 -2.44 -12.64
C ASP A 49 13.86 -1.83 -13.05
N SER A 50 12.87 -1.85 -12.15
CA SER A 50 11.54 -1.28 -12.35
C SER A 50 10.95 -0.76 -11.04
N VAL A 51 10.13 0.29 -11.11
CA VAL A 51 9.49 0.89 -9.94
C VAL A 51 8.04 1.26 -10.25
N HIS A 52 7.17 1.14 -9.25
CA HIS A 52 5.82 1.68 -9.33
C HIS A 52 5.46 2.47 -8.06
N PHE A 53 4.60 3.46 -8.23
CA PHE A 53 3.99 4.21 -7.15
C PHE A 53 2.47 3.99 -7.19
N LEU A 54 1.90 3.50 -6.10
CA LEU A 54 0.47 3.30 -5.95
C LEU A 54 -0.09 4.36 -5.00
N VAL A 55 -0.89 5.29 -5.52
CA VAL A 55 -1.61 6.27 -4.69
C VAL A 55 -2.86 5.61 -4.12
N ALA A 56 -2.95 5.48 -2.80
CA ALA A 56 -4.04 4.80 -2.09
C ALA A 56 -5.31 5.65 -2.00
N ASP A 57 -5.98 5.92 -3.13
CA ASP A 57 -7.14 6.80 -3.16
C ASP A 57 -8.45 6.11 -2.76
N ARG A 58 -8.95 5.14 -3.52
CA ARG A 58 -10.20 4.44 -3.23
C ARG A 58 -10.24 3.85 -1.81
N PRO A 59 -9.19 3.18 -1.30
CA PRO A 59 -9.14 2.75 0.10
C PRO A 59 -9.34 3.89 1.10
N SER A 60 -8.81 5.08 0.83
CA SER A 60 -8.87 6.23 1.75
C SER A 60 -10.29 6.76 1.98
N ALA A 61 -11.23 6.53 1.05
CA ALA A 61 -12.63 6.92 1.24
C ALA A 61 -13.27 6.17 2.42
N HIS A 62 -12.92 4.89 2.60
CA HIS A 62 -13.41 4.09 3.72
C HIS A 62 -12.96 4.64 5.07
N THR A 63 -11.71 5.11 5.15
CA THR A 63 -11.19 5.78 6.34
C THR A 63 -11.96 7.06 6.65
N LEU A 64 -12.25 7.89 5.65
CA LEU A 64 -13.04 9.12 5.87
C LEU A 64 -14.48 8.82 6.30
N MET A 65 -15.11 7.81 5.70
CA MET A 65 -16.46 7.37 6.09
C MET A 65 -16.48 6.85 7.53
N ALA A 66 -15.47 6.07 7.94
CA ALA A 66 -15.30 5.64 9.32
C ALA A 66 -15.12 6.82 10.29
N LEU A 67 -14.54 7.93 9.85
CA LEU A 67 -14.42 9.17 10.61
C LEU A 67 -15.69 10.05 10.57
N GLY A 68 -16.80 9.54 10.01
CA GLY A 68 -18.11 10.21 10.02
C GLY A 68 -18.38 11.11 8.82
N TYR A 69 -17.53 11.10 7.79
CA TYR A 69 -17.84 11.82 6.55
C TYR A 69 -18.98 11.11 5.79
N PRO A 70 -19.97 11.86 5.26
CA PRO A 70 -20.91 11.29 4.29
C PRO A 70 -20.17 10.72 3.07
N ALA A 71 -20.65 9.61 2.52
CA ALA A 71 -19.97 8.86 1.45
C ALA A 71 -19.59 9.73 0.24
N GLU A 72 -20.53 10.56 -0.26
CA GLU A 72 -20.29 11.50 -1.36
C GLU A 72 -19.16 12.49 -1.04
N ARG A 73 -19.17 13.06 0.17
CA ARG A 73 -18.15 14.02 0.61
C ARG A 73 -16.79 13.35 0.81
N ALA A 74 -16.77 12.11 1.30
CA ALA A 74 -15.56 11.31 1.44
C ALA A 74 -14.92 11.06 0.06
N ARG A 75 -15.72 10.63 -0.92
CA ARG A 75 -15.26 10.38 -2.31
C ARG A 75 -14.74 11.65 -2.96
N ALA A 76 -15.51 12.73 -2.95
CA ALA A 76 -15.09 14.00 -3.55
C ALA A 76 -13.77 14.52 -2.94
N LYS A 77 -13.59 14.40 -1.63
CA LYS A 77 -12.35 14.79 -0.94
C LYS A 77 -11.18 13.90 -1.35
N VAL A 78 -11.38 12.60 -1.45
CA VAL A 78 -10.36 11.63 -1.89
C VAL A 78 -9.96 11.88 -3.33
N ASP A 79 -10.90 12.12 -4.24
CA ASP A 79 -10.62 12.37 -5.66
C ASP A 79 -9.74 13.61 -5.84
N GLN A 80 -10.05 14.69 -5.13
CA GLN A 80 -9.25 15.91 -5.14
C GLN A 80 -7.82 15.63 -4.65
N GLU A 81 -7.68 14.99 -3.50
CA GLU A 81 -6.38 14.71 -2.89
C GLU A 81 -5.56 13.70 -3.69
N SER A 82 -6.23 12.74 -4.31
CA SER A 82 -5.62 11.76 -5.20
C SER A 82 -5.00 12.42 -6.42
N ARG A 83 -5.71 13.34 -7.08
CA ARG A 83 -5.15 14.13 -8.20
C ARG A 83 -3.90 14.89 -7.78
N LEU A 84 -3.95 15.55 -6.61
CA LEU A 84 -2.79 16.29 -6.08
C LEU A 84 -1.62 15.36 -5.73
N ALA A 85 -1.88 14.18 -5.16
CA ALA A 85 -0.85 13.20 -4.84
C ALA A 85 -0.22 12.61 -6.10
N ARG A 86 -1.04 12.20 -7.09
CA ARG A 86 -0.56 11.71 -8.40
C ARG A 86 0.29 12.74 -9.11
N ASN A 87 -0.13 14.01 -9.14
CA ASN A 87 0.67 15.08 -9.75
C ASN A 87 2.02 15.28 -9.04
N ARG A 88 2.05 15.18 -7.71
CA ARG A 88 3.30 15.25 -6.94
C ARG A 88 4.24 14.09 -7.25
N VAL A 89 3.72 12.85 -7.31
CA VAL A 89 4.51 11.67 -7.67
C VAL A 89 5.01 11.77 -9.11
N ARG A 90 4.15 12.13 -10.05
CA ARG A 90 4.51 12.33 -11.46
C ARG A 90 5.65 13.32 -11.60
N ARG A 91 5.56 14.47 -10.91
CA ARG A 91 6.62 15.49 -10.92
C ARG A 91 7.92 14.96 -10.33
N ALA A 92 7.86 14.25 -9.21
CA ALA A 92 9.03 13.61 -8.62
C ALA A 92 9.72 12.61 -9.58
N LEU A 93 8.94 11.83 -10.34
CA LEU A 93 9.45 10.91 -11.35
C LEU A 93 10.10 11.65 -12.54
N VAL A 94 9.47 12.73 -13.02
CA VAL A 94 10.05 13.60 -14.06
C VAL A 94 11.37 14.19 -13.60
N ASP A 95 11.39 14.80 -12.42
CA ASP A 95 12.58 15.44 -11.86
C ASP A 95 13.72 14.42 -11.61
N ALA A 96 13.36 13.15 -11.36
CA ALA A 96 14.30 12.04 -11.22
C ALA A 96 14.73 11.41 -12.56
N GLY A 97 14.23 11.90 -13.71
CA GLY A 97 14.64 11.47 -15.05
C GLY A 97 13.88 10.26 -15.61
N ALA A 98 12.69 9.93 -15.10
CA ALA A 98 11.86 8.88 -15.69
C ALA A 98 11.43 9.26 -17.11
N ALA A 99 11.68 8.36 -18.08
CA ALA A 99 11.32 8.58 -19.49
C ALA A 99 9.80 8.59 -19.71
N ASP A 100 9.07 7.74 -18.99
CA ASP A 100 7.62 7.67 -18.99
C ASP A 100 7.09 7.60 -17.54
N PRO A 101 6.86 8.74 -16.89
CA PRO A 101 6.37 8.78 -15.51
C PRO A 101 4.99 8.16 -15.30
N ASP A 102 4.14 8.12 -16.33
CA ASP A 102 2.75 7.69 -16.19
C ASP A 102 2.64 6.16 -16.14
N SER A 103 3.51 5.43 -16.85
CA SER A 103 3.56 3.96 -16.73
C SER A 103 4.06 3.47 -15.37
N LEU A 104 4.76 4.32 -14.61
CA LEU A 104 5.23 4.02 -13.25
C LEU A 104 4.18 4.36 -12.18
N LEU A 105 3.04 4.94 -12.55
CA LEU A 105 1.93 5.27 -11.66
C LEU A 105 0.82 4.22 -11.77
N LEU A 106 0.59 3.47 -10.69
CA LEU A 106 -0.50 2.50 -10.63
C LEU A 106 -1.81 3.16 -10.19
N GLY A 107 -2.85 2.96 -11.00
CA GLY A 107 -4.21 3.36 -10.71
C GLY A 107 -5.03 2.22 -10.08
N TRP A 108 -5.95 2.56 -9.16
CA TRP A 108 -6.88 1.58 -8.60
C TRP A 108 -7.86 1.04 -9.63
N ASP A 109 -8.22 1.85 -10.63
CA ASP A 109 -9.06 1.41 -11.74
C ASP A 109 -8.39 0.27 -12.54
N ASP A 110 -7.06 0.30 -12.69
CA ASP A 110 -6.31 -0.77 -13.36
C ASP A 110 -6.23 -2.02 -12.49
N LEU A 111 -5.99 -1.84 -11.19
CA LEU A 111 -6.00 -2.95 -10.23
C LEU A 111 -7.36 -3.65 -10.19
N GLU A 112 -8.46 -2.91 -10.14
CA GLU A 112 -9.80 -3.50 -10.12
C GLU A 112 -10.16 -4.28 -11.40
N ARG A 113 -9.55 -3.91 -12.54
CA ARG A 113 -9.66 -4.69 -13.79
C ARG A 113 -8.66 -5.82 -13.89
N ASN A 114 -7.65 -5.87 -13.02
CA ASN A 114 -6.61 -6.88 -13.05
C ASN A 114 -7.13 -8.21 -12.47
N PRO A 115 -7.05 -9.33 -13.21
CA PRO A 115 -7.59 -10.61 -12.76
C PRO A 115 -6.81 -11.19 -11.57
N GLY A 116 -5.49 -10.96 -11.51
CA GLY A 116 -4.64 -11.38 -10.40
C GLY A 116 -5.03 -10.68 -9.10
N TYR A 117 -5.20 -9.36 -9.15
CA TYR A 117 -5.67 -8.56 -8.02
C TYR A 117 -7.08 -8.98 -7.58
N THR A 118 -8.03 -9.09 -8.51
CA THR A 118 -9.42 -9.46 -8.19
C THR A 118 -9.52 -10.84 -7.55
N ARG A 119 -8.73 -11.82 -8.03
CA ARG A 119 -8.63 -13.15 -7.43
C ARG A 119 -8.13 -13.08 -5.99
N LEU A 120 -7.00 -12.40 -5.76
CA LEU A 120 -6.40 -12.27 -4.42
C LEU A 120 -7.32 -11.52 -3.46
N ARG A 121 -8.00 -10.47 -3.94
CA ARG A 121 -9.01 -9.74 -3.18
C ARG A 121 -10.17 -10.63 -2.76
N GLY A 122 -10.62 -11.52 -3.64
CA GLY A 122 -11.62 -12.54 -3.32
C GLY A 122 -11.16 -13.47 -2.19
N LEU A 123 -9.93 -13.98 -2.28
CA LEU A 123 -9.33 -14.83 -1.24
C LEU A 123 -9.20 -14.11 0.11
N VAL A 124 -8.74 -12.86 0.10
CA VAL A 124 -8.66 -12.01 1.31
C VAL A 124 -10.06 -11.79 1.91
N ARG A 125 -11.08 -11.56 1.08
CA ARG A 125 -12.46 -11.41 1.55
C ARG A 125 -12.96 -12.70 2.21
N THR A 126 -12.81 -13.84 1.55
CA THR A 126 -13.18 -15.14 2.11
C THR A 126 -12.51 -15.38 3.46
N ALA A 127 -11.20 -15.11 3.59
CA ALA A 127 -10.54 -15.26 4.88
C ALA A 127 -11.06 -14.28 5.94
N PHE A 128 -11.38 -13.05 5.57
CA PHE A 128 -11.94 -12.06 6.49
C PHE A 128 -13.34 -12.45 6.99
N ASP A 129 -14.15 -13.08 6.14
CA ASP A 129 -15.51 -13.48 6.48
C ASP A 129 -15.53 -14.81 7.27
N ASP A 130 -14.65 -15.76 6.92
CA ASP A 130 -14.69 -17.14 7.41
C ASP A 130 -13.68 -17.48 8.51
N ASP A 131 -12.57 -16.73 8.65
CA ASP A 131 -11.53 -16.98 9.66
C ASP A 131 -11.57 -15.90 10.76
N PRO A 132 -12.06 -16.22 11.98
CA PRO A 132 -12.17 -15.26 13.06
C PRO A 132 -10.83 -14.67 13.53
N ARG A 133 -9.72 -15.42 13.41
CA ARG A 133 -8.39 -14.96 13.85
C ARG A 133 -7.85 -13.93 12.87
N PHE A 134 -7.95 -14.23 11.58
CA PHE A 134 -7.57 -13.30 10.53
C PHE A 134 -8.44 -12.02 10.59
N ARG A 135 -9.76 -12.17 10.71
CA ARG A 135 -10.69 -11.04 10.89
C ARG A 135 -10.30 -10.17 12.08
N ALA A 136 -10.03 -10.77 13.23
CA ALA A 136 -9.64 -10.03 14.44
C ALA A 136 -8.35 -9.22 14.23
N SER A 137 -7.35 -9.81 13.57
CA SER A 137 -6.10 -9.13 13.21
C SER A 137 -6.30 -7.96 12.25
N CYS A 138 -7.10 -8.12 11.19
CA CYS A 138 -7.45 -7.03 10.28
C CYS A 138 -8.15 -5.87 11.02
N LEU A 139 -9.12 -6.19 11.87
CA LEU A 139 -9.85 -5.19 12.66
C LEU A 139 -8.95 -4.52 13.70
N ALA A 140 -7.94 -5.21 14.25
CA ALA A 140 -6.99 -4.62 15.18
C ALA A 140 -6.17 -3.50 14.53
N VAL A 141 -5.66 -3.72 13.30
CA VAL A 141 -4.93 -2.70 12.53
C VAL A 141 -5.79 -1.44 12.33
N SER A 142 -7.05 -1.61 11.92
CA SER A 142 -7.96 -0.47 11.69
C SER A 142 -8.35 0.23 12.99
N ARG A 143 -8.54 -0.52 14.07
CA ARG A 143 -8.85 0.05 15.40
C ARG A 143 -7.69 0.91 15.90
N ASP A 144 -6.47 0.42 15.77
CA ASP A 144 -5.29 1.17 16.19
C ASP A 144 -5.12 2.41 15.32
N TYR A 145 -5.31 2.31 14.00
CA TYR A 145 -5.30 3.49 13.12
C TYR A 145 -6.32 4.55 13.55
N LEU A 146 -7.57 4.17 13.82
CA LEU A 146 -8.64 5.09 14.21
C LEU A 146 -8.40 5.72 15.59
N ARG A 147 -7.88 4.95 16.56
CA ARG A 147 -7.53 5.48 17.90
C ARG A 147 -6.49 6.59 17.84
N HIS A 148 -5.53 6.53 16.92
CA HIS A 148 -4.56 7.61 16.72
C HIS A 148 -5.19 8.90 16.14
N ARG A 149 -6.45 8.85 15.68
CA ARG A 149 -7.18 10.00 15.12
C ARG A 149 -8.16 10.64 16.10
N GLY A 150 -8.37 10.07 17.29
CA GLY A 150 -9.29 10.63 18.29
C GLY A 150 -9.84 9.58 19.27
N GLU A 151 -11.15 9.65 19.51
CA GLU A 151 -11.83 8.80 20.50
C GLU A 151 -11.87 7.32 20.12
N THR A 152 -12.33 6.50 21.07
CA THR A 152 -12.50 5.04 20.87
C THR A 152 -13.49 4.78 19.74
N PRO A 153 -13.09 4.12 18.65
CA PRO A 153 -13.97 3.88 17.51
C PRO A 153 -15.02 2.81 17.85
N THR A 154 -16.23 2.98 17.34
CA THR A 154 -17.27 1.94 17.35
C THR A 154 -16.88 0.77 16.45
N GLU A 155 -17.47 -0.40 16.68
CA GLU A 155 -17.19 -1.59 15.87
C GLU A 155 -17.48 -1.36 14.37
N GLN A 156 -18.58 -0.67 14.06
CA GLN A 156 -18.94 -0.36 12.68
C GLN A 156 -17.90 0.54 12.00
N GLN A 157 -17.32 1.51 12.72
CA GLN A 157 -16.23 2.35 12.20
C GLN A 157 -14.98 1.53 11.93
N VAL A 158 -14.63 0.60 12.82
CA VAL A 158 -13.48 -0.29 12.64
C VAL A 158 -13.68 -1.20 11.41
N ILE A 159 -14.86 -1.81 11.26
CA ILE A 159 -15.20 -2.63 10.09
C ILE A 159 -15.09 -1.79 8.81
N THR A 160 -15.67 -0.59 8.81
CA THR A 160 -15.63 0.30 7.65
C THR A 160 -14.20 0.68 7.29
N ALA A 161 -13.37 1.04 8.28
CA ALA A 161 -11.96 1.37 8.05
C ALA A 161 -11.11 0.16 7.63
N SER A 162 -11.52 -1.07 7.97
CA SER A 162 -10.80 -2.30 7.56
C SER A 162 -10.80 -2.52 6.06
N GLU A 163 -11.79 -1.99 5.35
CA GLU A 163 -11.81 -2.01 3.89
C GLU A 163 -10.56 -1.37 3.29
N TYR A 164 -9.97 -0.34 3.93
CA TYR A 164 -8.70 0.23 3.46
C TYR A 164 -7.63 -0.86 3.35
N PHE A 165 -7.41 -1.56 4.47
CA PHE A 165 -6.36 -2.55 4.60
C PHE A 165 -6.66 -3.81 3.77
N LEU A 166 -7.91 -4.25 3.72
CA LEU A 166 -8.33 -5.41 2.93
C LEU A 166 -8.13 -5.21 1.43
N ASN A 167 -8.28 -3.98 0.92
CA ASN A 167 -8.01 -3.68 -0.49
C ASN A 167 -6.51 -3.54 -0.80
N GLU A 168 -5.67 -3.14 0.16
CA GLU A 168 -4.21 -3.11 -0.05
C GLU A 168 -3.54 -4.47 0.14
N LEU A 169 -4.12 -5.37 0.93
CA LEU A 169 -3.51 -6.65 1.26
C LEU A 169 -3.13 -7.50 0.02
N PRO A 170 -3.93 -7.59 -1.06
CA PRO A 170 -3.52 -8.26 -2.30
C PRO A 170 -2.18 -7.76 -2.88
N ILE A 171 -1.98 -6.44 -2.88
CA ILE A 171 -0.74 -5.81 -3.35
C ILE A 171 0.42 -6.21 -2.43
N GLY A 172 0.19 -6.15 -1.12
CA GLY A 172 1.13 -6.63 -0.13
C GLY A 172 1.41 -8.14 -0.23
N MET A 173 0.52 -8.95 -0.77
CA MET A 173 0.69 -10.41 -0.81
C MET A 173 1.42 -10.90 -2.04
N ASP A 174 1.13 -10.36 -3.21
CA ASP A 174 1.65 -10.87 -4.48
C ASP A 174 1.59 -9.84 -5.61
N THR A 175 2.24 -8.69 -5.41
CA THR A 175 2.52 -7.74 -6.51
C THR A 175 3.15 -8.43 -7.73
N PRO A 176 4.06 -9.42 -7.61
CA PRO A 176 4.60 -10.16 -8.74
C PRO A 176 3.55 -10.70 -9.71
N SER A 177 2.55 -11.43 -9.22
CA SER A 177 1.49 -11.96 -10.10
C SER A 177 0.53 -10.89 -10.62
N ILE A 178 0.33 -9.80 -9.87
CA ILE A 178 -0.54 -8.69 -10.28
C ILE A 178 0.08 -7.91 -11.44
N LEU A 179 1.37 -7.58 -11.35
CA LEU A 179 2.06 -6.74 -12.34
C LEU A 179 2.86 -7.53 -13.38
N GLY A 180 2.94 -8.86 -13.25
CA GLY A 180 3.72 -9.70 -14.15
C GLY A 180 5.24 -9.53 -13.99
N VAL A 181 5.70 -9.15 -12.80
CA VAL A 181 7.13 -9.01 -12.49
C VAL A 181 7.64 -10.25 -11.75
N ALA A 182 8.94 -10.53 -11.84
CA ALA A 182 9.52 -11.75 -11.26
C ALA A 182 9.48 -11.76 -9.72
N GLU A 183 9.82 -10.62 -9.11
CA GLU A 183 9.81 -10.40 -7.66
C GLU A 183 9.59 -8.93 -7.36
N SER A 184 9.03 -8.59 -6.19
CA SER A 184 8.65 -7.23 -5.82
C SER A 184 8.81 -6.97 -4.32
N LEU A 185 9.21 -5.75 -4.00
CA LEU A 185 9.22 -5.21 -2.64
C LEU A 185 8.16 -4.11 -2.52
N CYS A 186 7.30 -4.19 -1.50
CA CYS A 186 6.44 -3.09 -1.11
C CYS A 186 7.16 -2.23 -0.05
N ALA A 187 7.40 -0.96 -0.37
CA ALA A 187 8.05 -0.01 0.51
C ALA A 187 7.05 0.98 1.13
N TYR A 188 7.21 1.22 2.42
CA TYR A 188 6.47 2.25 3.14
C TYR A 188 7.31 2.87 4.27
N HIS A 189 6.96 4.07 4.70
CA HIS A 189 7.73 4.79 5.73
C HIS A 189 7.55 4.26 7.17
N ARG A 190 6.69 3.26 7.34
CA ARG A 190 6.43 2.56 8.60
C ARG A 190 6.43 1.06 8.34
N VAL A 191 6.62 0.27 9.40
CA VAL A 191 6.44 -1.17 9.35
C VAL A 191 5.03 -1.48 8.85
N LEU A 192 4.93 -2.21 7.75
CA LEU A 192 3.65 -2.65 7.20
C LEU A 192 3.10 -3.77 8.05
N ALA A 193 1.86 -3.62 8.54
CA ALA A 193 1.17 -4.63 9.33
C ALA A 193 0.81 -5.90 8.52
N PHE A 194 1.11 -5.94 7.20
CA PHE A 194 0.85 -7.09 6.34
C PHE A 194 1.46 -8.36 6.88
N ALA A 195 2.75 -8.35 7.23
CA ALA A 195 3.43 -9.54 7.73
C ALA A 195 2.79 -10.06 9.03
N ASP A 196 2.37 -9.17 9.93
CA ASP A 196 1.76 -9.55 11.20
C ASP A 196 0.35 -10.12 11.01
N VAL A 197 -0.47 -9.50 10.17
CA VAL A 197 -1.81 -10.00 9.88
C VAL A 197 -1.77 -11.33 9.13
N LEU A 198 -0.88 -11.47 8.13
CA LEU A 198 -0.76 -12.68 7.33
C LEU A 198 -0.25 -13.90 8.15
N ARG A 199 0.42 -13.69 9.28
CA ARG A 199 0.72 -14.77 10.24
C ARG A 199 -0.52 -15.39 10.88
N THR A 200 -1.63 -14.66 10.91
CA THR A 200 -2.92 -15.14 11.43
C THR A 200 -3.87 -15.61 10.34
N ALA A 201 -3.45 -15.52 9.07
CA ALA A 201 -4.24 -15.97 7.93
C ALA A 201 -4.33 -17.50 7.89
N PRO A 202 -5.40 -18.04 7.29
CA PRO A 202 -5.46 -19.46 6.99
C PRO A 202 -4.32 -19.86 6.03
N GLY A 203 -3.82 -21.09 6.13
CA GLY A 203 -2.60 -21.51 5.42
C GLY A 203 -2.66 -21.43 3.89
N TRP A 204 -3.86 -21.41 3.31
CA TRP A 204 -4.07 -21.21 1.87
C TRP A 204 -3.97 -19.73 1.44
N LEU A 205 -3.98 -18.78 2.38
CA LEU A 205 -3.80 -17.35 2.17
C LEU A 205 -2.39 -16.93 2.64
N ALA A 206 -1.38 -17.40 1.91
CA ALA A 206 0.02 -17.05 2.17
C ALA A 206 0.53 -16.01 1.16
N PRO A 207 1.42 -15.08 1.58
CA PRO A 207 2.11 -14.20 0.63
C PRO A 207 3.05 -15.00 -0.27
N SER A 208 3.28 -14.48 -1.48
CA SER A 208 4.24 -15.03 -2.43
C SER A 208 5.67 -14.98 -1.87
N ALA A 209 6.48 -16.02 -2.12
CA ALA A 209 7.90 -16.00 -1.75
C ALA A 209 8.70 -14.92 -2.50
N ASN A 210 8.15 -14.44 -3.63
CA ASN A 210 8.73 -13.37 -4.44
C ASN A 210 8.21 -11.98 -4.04
N GLN A 211 7.41 -11.90 -2.98
CA GLN A 211 6.94 -10.64 -2.39
C GLN A 211 7.69 -10.36 -1.08
N GLY A 212 8.05 -9.10 -0.86
CA GLY A 212 8.62 -8.65 0.40
C GLY A 212 8.17 -7.25 0.81
N TYR A 213 8.63 -6.83 1.99
CA TYR A 213 8.26 -5.56 2.62
C TYR A 213 9.48 -4.84 3.13
N LEU A 214 9.55 -3.54 2.88
CA LEU A 214 10.61 -2.67 3.38
C LEU A 214 10.02 -1.48 4.12
N MET A 215 10.67 -1.12 5.21
CA MET A 215 10.54 0.22 5.76
C MET A 215 11.54 1.13 5.05
N VAL A 216 11.09 2.23 4.47
CA VAL A 216 11.96 3.22 3.83
C VAL A 216 12.01 4.51 4.64
N ARG A 217 13.19 5.11 4.73
CA ARG A 217 13.41 6.41 5.36
C ARG A 217 14.26 7.26 4.44
N THR A 218 13.97 8.55 4.43
CA THR A 218 14.77 9.55 3.74
C THR A 218 15.53 10.32 4.81
N ASN A 219 16.85 10.45 4.65
CA ASN A 219 17.63 11.31 5.54
C ASN A 219 17.13 12.75 5.34
N GLY A 220 16.77 13.43 6.44
CA GLY A 220 16.40 14.84 6.43
C GLY A 220 17.56 15.75 6.05
#